data_AF-A0AAD6SI29-F1
#
_entry.id   AF-A0AAD6SI29-F1
#
_cell.length_a   1.000
_cell.length_b   1.000
_cell.length_c   1.000
_cell.angle_alpha   90.00
_cell.angle_beta   90.00
_cell.angle_gamma   90.00
#
_symmetry.space_group_name_H-M   'P 1'
#
loop_
_entity.id
_entity.type
_entity.pdbx_description
1 polymer ?
#
loop_
_entity_poly.entity_id
_entity_poly.type
_entity_poly.pdbx_seq_one_letter_code
_entity_poly.pdbx_strand_id
1 'polypeptide(L)'
;MVVGGMTQYLATVQGMPKEVEKRLEKRVRKFLWAEKTSVTVNQETVYAPAEVGGKNLLDIVARNEAITITWLKTYLSFGPDRPIWCFVADEILAKKGSSDYQSVKEEMRMNTYLQSWAPKVSAKSIGKDLSGIVKAAKTHGLEMDGLAISREIHGSMPIWYHRKSYAERSVYNKKIEVVKCLQDNHKIRLV
;
A
#
# COMPACT_ATOMS: atom_id res chain seq x y z
N MET A 1 -23.86 15.57 -0.18
CA MET A 1 -24.20 14.13 -0.07
C MET A 1 -23.90 13.65 1.35
N VAL A 2 -24.94 13.45 2.17
CA VAL A 2 -24.80 13.20 3.62
C VAL A 2 -24.10 11.87 3.94
N VAL A 3 -24.38 10.80 3.18
CA VAL A 3 -23.79 9.47 3.37
C VAL A 3 -22.27 9.48 3.22
N GLY A 4 -21.74 10.24 2.24
CA GLY A 4 -20.30 10.38 2.02
C GLY A 4 -19.60 10.95 3.24
N GLY A 5 -20.05 12.14 3.69
CA GLY A 5 -19.46 12.83 4.83
C GLY A 5 -19.60 12.07 6.15
N MET A 6 -20.77 11.50 6.43
CA MET A 6 -21.03 10.77 7.67
C MET A 6 -20.21 9.47 7.81
N THR A 7 -19.88 8.83 6.69
CA THR A 7 -19.19 7.53 6.73
C THR A 7 -17.69 7.65 6.53
N GLN A 8 -17.21 8.74 5.93
CA GLN A 8 -15.80 8.88 5.54
C GLN A 8 -14.86 8.82 6.75
N TYR A 9 -15.16 9.54 7.84
CA TYR A 9 -14.31 9.53 9.04
C TYR A 9 -14.15 8.11 9.60
N LEU A 10 -15.25 7.39 9.84
CA LEU A 10 -15.21 6.03 10.38
C LEU A 10 -14.53 5.06 9.41
N ALA A 11 -14.77 5.20 8.10
CA ALA A 11 -14.09 4.40 7.08
C ALA A 11 -12.57 4.65 7.08
N THR A 12 -12.13 5.88 7.32
CA THR A 12 -10.70 6.21 7.43
C THR A 12 -10.05 5.63 8.69
N VAL A 13 -10.74 5.70 9.84
CA VAL A 13 -10.16 5.32 11.13
C VAL A 13 -10.23 3.83 11.41
N GLN A 14 -11.34 3.16 11.04
CA GLN A 14 -11.62 1.77 11.39
C GLN A 14 -11.82 0.86 10.17
N GLY A 15 -11.75 1.43 8.96
CA GLY A 15 -12.15 0.74 7.75
C GLY A 15 -13.67 0.61 7.63
N MET A 16 -14.11 0.01 6.51
CA MET A 16 -15.51 -0.33 6.29
C MET A 16 -15.61 -1.83 5.97
N PRO A 17 -16.31 -2.64 6.79
CA PRO A 17 -16.55 -4.04 6.45
C PRO A 17 -17.31 -4.15 5.13
N LYS A 18 -16.95 -5.16 4.31
CA LYS A 18 -17.54 -5.35 2.97
C LYS A 18 -19.05 -5.46 2.97
N GLU A 19 -19.65 -6.03 4.00
CA GLU A 19 -21.11 -6.11 4.12
C GLU A 19 -21.77 -4.75 4.38
N VAL A 20 -21.10 -3.86 5.12
CA VAL A 20 -21.58 -2.49 5.34
C VAL A 20 -21.46 -1.67 4.06
N GLU A 21 -20.33 -1.81 3.35
CA GLU A 21 -20.08 -1.17 2.05
C GLU A 21 -21.18 -1.54 1.04
N LYS A 22 -21.41 -2.85 0.82
CA LYS A 22 -22.48 -3.34 -0.06
C LYS A 22 -23.87 -2.86 0.36
N ARG A 23 -24.15 -2.81 1.67
CA ARG A 23 -25.45 -2.33 2.17
C ARG A 23 -25.64 -0.85 1.90
N LEU A 24 -24.61 -0.03 2.05
CA LEU A 24 -24.66 1.40 1.75
C LEU A 24 -24.82 1.64 0.25
N GLU A 25 -24.04 0.95 -0.58
CA GLU A 25 -24.16 1.03 -2.04
C GLU A 25 -25.58 0.68 -2.50
N LYS A 26 -26.16 -0.42 -1.99
CA LYS A 26 -27.54 -0.80 -2.26
C LYS A 26 -28.55 0.26 -1.83
N ARG A 27 -28.36 0.88 -0.65
CA ARG A 27 -29.25 1.96 -0.17
C ARG A 27 -29.16 3.21 -1.03
N VAL A 28 -27.96 3.63 -1.41
CA VAL A 28 -27.73 4.76 -2.31
C VAL A 28 -28.40 4.50 -3.66
N ARG A 29 -28.23 3.30 -4.22
CA ARG A 29 -28.88 2.90 -5.48
C ARG A 29 -30.41 2.89 -5.37
N LYS A 30 -30.96 2.31 -4.30
CA LYS A 30 -32.42 2.28 -4.08
C LYS A 30 -32.99 3.69 -3.98
N PHE A 31 -32.29 4.59 -3.28
CA PHE A 31 -32.67 6.00 -3.16
C PHE A 31 -32.62 6.71 -4.51
N LEU A 32 -31.53 6.57 -5.28
CA LEU A 32 -31.37 7.20 -6.59
C LEU A 32 -32.51 6.86 -7.56
N TRP A 33 -32.98 5.62 -7.51
CA TRP A 33 -34.01 5.11 -8.41
C TRP A 33 -35.41 5.11 -7.82
N ALA A 34 -35.64 5.76 -6.67
CA ALA A 34 -36.93 5.81 -5.99
C ALA A 34 -37.60 4.43 -5.85
N GLU A 35 -36.80 3.44 -5.41
CA GLU A 35 -37.21 2.04 -5.23
C GLU A 35 -37.61 1.26 -6.50
N LYS A 36 -37.41 1.80 -7.70
CA LYS A 36 -37.64 1.07 -8.96
C LYS A 36 -36.72 -0.16 -9.05
N THR A 37 -37.32 -1.30 -9.43
CA THR A 37 -36.63 -2.59 -9.57
C THR A 37 -35.92 -2.77 -10.90
N SER A 38 -36.44 -2.16 -11.98
CA SER A 38 -35.84 -2.18 -13.31
C SER A 38 -35.15 -0.84 -13.59
N VAL A 39 -33.85 -0.90 -13.88
CA VAL A 39 -33.00 0.25 -14.17
C VAL A 39 -32.17 -0.09 -15.41
N THR A 40 -32.18 0.77 -16.42
CA THR A 40 -31.48 0.57 -17.70
C THR A 40 -30.08 1.19 -17.72
N VAL A 41 -29.76 2.07 -16.77
CA VAL A 41 -28.45 2.72 -16.65
C VAL A 41 -27.54 1.89 -15.76
N ASN A 42 -26.34 1.56 -16.27
CA ASN A 42 -25.33 0.83 -15.50
C ASN A 42 -24.70 1.71 -14.39
N GLN A 43 -23.92 1.10 -13.49
CA GLN A 43 -23.32 1.83 -12.37
C GLN A 43 -22.23 2.81 -12.82
N GLU A 44 -21.39 2.40 -13.78
CA GLU A 44 -20.28 3.20 -14.29
C GLU A 44 -20.76 4.56 -14.84
N THR A 45 -21.85 4.57 -15.62
CA THR A 45 -22.44 5.81 -16.14
C THR A 45 -23.00 6.70 -15.03
N VAL A 46 -23.54 6.12 -13.96
CA VAL A 46 -24.07 6.92 -12.84
C VAL A 46 -22.95 7.59 -12.05
N TYR A 47 -21.81 6.91 -11.88
CA TYR A 47 -20.63 7.45 -11.21
C TYR A 47 -19.88 8.49 -12.05
N ALA A 48 -20.01 8.44 -13.38
CA ALA A 48 -19.34 9.36 -14.28
C ALA A 48 -19.71 10.85 -14.02
N PRO A 49 -18.82 11.79 -14.39
CA PRO A 49 -19.07 13.22 -14.27
C PRO A 49 -20.34 13.67 -15.03
N ALA A 50 -20.96 14.75 -14.57
CA ALA A 50 -22.20 15.25 -15.17
C ALA A 50 -21.99 15.74 -16.62
N GLU A 51 -20.77 16.20 -16.92
CA GLU A 51 -20.35 16.74 -18.21
C GLU A 51 -20.37 15.70 -19.33
N VAL A 52 -20.20 14.41 -18.98
CA VAL A 52 -20.24 13.29 -19.93
C VAL A 52 -21.58 12.53 -19.86
N GLY A 53 -22.61 13.15 -19.28
CA GLY A 53 -23.95 12.57 -19.15
C GLY A 53 -24.14 11.66 -17.93
N GLY A 54 -23.20 11.66 -16.99
CA GLY A 54 -23.32 10.94 -15.73
C GLY A 54 -24.06 11.73 -14.65
N LYS A 55 -24.07 11.22 -13.41
CA LYS A 55 -24.71 11.89 -12.25
C LYS A 55 -23.73 12.33 -11.18
N ASN A 56 -22.43 12.12 -11.39
CA ASN A 56 -21.38 12.38 -10.41
C ASN A 56 -21.71 11.78 -9.02
N LEU A 57 -22.27 10.56 -9.03
CA LEU A 57 -22.64 9.86 -7.81
C LEU A 57 -21.37 9.31 -7.13
N LEU A 58 -21.34 9.38 -5.81
CA LEU A 58 -20.24 8.82 -5.03
C LEU A 58 -20.17 7.31 -5.19
N ASP A 59 -19.05 6.83 -5.72
CA ASP A 59 -18.62 5.46 -5.59
C ASP A 59 -17.96 5.24 -4.22
N ILE A 60 -18.67 4.55 -3.32
CA ILE A 60 -18.21 4.27 -1.96
C ILE A 60 -17.02 3.29 -1.98
N VAL A 61 -17.00 2.34 -2.92
CA VAL A 61 -15.95 1.32 -3.03
C VAL A 61 -14.65 2.00 -3.46
N ALA A 62 -14.71 2.77 -4.55
CA ALA A 62 -13.56 3.53 -5.04
C ALA A 62 -13.04 4.52 -3.99
N ARG A 63 -13.92 5.19 -3.25
CA ARG A 63 -13.52 6.08 -2.14
C ARG A 63 -12.79 5.32 -1.03
N ASN A 64 -13.29 4.17 -0.59
CA ASN A 64 -12.66 3.39 0.47
C ASN A 64 -11.29 2.84 0.02
N GLU A 65 -11.14 2.48 -1.24
CA GLU A 65 -9.85 2.13 -1.84
C GLU A 65 -8.90 3.34 -1.88
N ALA A 66 -9.38 4.52 -2.26
CA ALA A 66 -8.59 5.76 -2.24
C ALA A 66 -8.12 6.16 -0.84
N ILE A 67 -8.94 5.92 0.20
CA ILE A 67 -8.53 6.07 1.60
C ILE A 67 -7.33 5.15 1.89
N THR A 68 -7.40 3.88 1.47
CA THR A 68 -6.30 2.91 1.65
C THR A 68 -5.03 3.37 0.92
N ILE A 69 -5.15 3.94 -0.27
CA ILE A 69 -4.02 4.52 -1.02
C ILE A 69 -3.42 5.73 -0.28
N THR A 70 -4.23 6.52 0.42
CA THR A 70 -3.74 7.65 1.22
C THR A 70 -2.91 7.17 2.43
N TRP A 71 -3.30 6.05 3.05
CA TRP A 71 -2.48 5.37 4.05
C TRP A 71 -1.17 4.84 3.46
N LEU A 72 -1.19 4.28 2.25
CA LEU A 72 0.03 3.88 1.53
C LEU A 72 0.96 5.08 1.28
N LYS A 73 0.42 6.20 0.79
CA LYS A 73 1.19 7.43 0.58
C LYS A 73 1.87 7.89 1.87
N THR A 74 1.15 7.81 2.98
CA THR A 74 1.67 8.16 4.31
C THR A 74 2.78 7.18 4.74
N TYR A 75 2.59 5.89 4.53
CA TYR A 75 3.59 4.85 4.82
C TYR A 75 4.92 5.06 4.08
N LEU A 76 4.81 5.50 2.82
CA LEU A 76 5.94 5.76 1.91
C LEU A 76 6.56 7.15 2.07
N SER A 77 6.09 7.94 3.03
CA SER A 77 6.73 9.21 3.38
C SER A 77 7.93 8.95 4.29
N PHE A 78 9.15 8.99 3.73
CA PHE A 78 10.41 8.77 4.47
C PHE A 78 11.03 10.05 5.06
N GLY A 79 10.27 11.15 5.11
CA GLY A 79 10.72 12.44 5.63
C GLY A 79 10.81 12.50 7.18
N PRO A 80 11.22 13.65 7.74
CA PRO A 80 11.34 13.84 9.19
C PRO A 80 10.00 13.67 9.92
N ASP A 81 8.88 13.96 9.25
CA ASP A 81 7.52 13.84 9.79
C ASP A 81 6.91 12.45 9.57
N ARG A 82 7.75 11.43 9.34
CA ARG A 82 7.26 10.05 9.13
C ARG A 82 6.50 9.56 10.36
N PRO A 83 5.24 9.13 10.22
CA PRO A 83 4.46 8.68 11.37
C PRO A 83 5.04 7.45 12.07
N ILE A 84 4.91 7.40 13.40
CA ILE A 84 5.45 6.33 14.26
C ILE A 84 4.98 4.94 13.82
N TRP A 85 3.71 4.82 13.42
CA TRP A 85 3.14 3.53 13.00
C TRP A 85 3.85 2.93 11.78
N CYS A 86 4.47 3.76 10.92
CA CYS A 86 5.20 3.29 9.74
C CYS A 86 6.43 2.47 10.13
N PHE A 87 7.14 2.87 11.19
CA PHE A 87 8.28 2.11 11.71
C PHE A 87 7.86 0.75 12.27
N VAL A 88 6.71 0.73 12.97
CA VAL A 88 6.12 -0.53 13.45
C VAL A 88 5.71 -1.42 12.28
N ALA A 89 5.14 -0.82 11.22
CA ALA A 89 4.76 -1.54 10.01
C ALA A 89 5.98 -2.12 9.28
N ASP A 90 7.08 -1.38 9.15
CA ASP A 90 8.34 -1.87 8.57
C ASP A 90 8.81 -3.14 9.30
N GLU A 91 8.85 -3.11 10.65
CA GLU A 91 9.24 -4.25 11.49
C GLU A 91 8.30 -5.47 11.34
N ILE A 92 6.98 -5.23 11.31
CA ILE A 92 6.00 -6.30 11.09
C ILE A 92 6.23 -6.96 9.73
N LEU A 93 6.45 -6.18 8.68
CA LEU A 93 6.66 -6.69 7.33
C LEU A 93 8.00 -7.44 7.23
N ALA A 94 9.07 -6.92 7.84
CA ALA A 94 10.39 -7.55 7.89
C ALA A 94 10.33 -8.96 8.52
N LYS A 95 9.67 -9.07 9.69
CA LYS A 95 9.45 -10.34 10.41
C LYS A 95 8.58 -11.32 9.63
N LYS A 96 7.68 -10.83 8.79
CA LYS A 96 6.75 -11.65 8.01
C LYS A 96 7.19 -11.81 6.55
N GLY A 97 8.48 -11.74 6.24
CA GLY A 97 9.02 -12.06 4.91
C GLY A 97 8.50 -13.39 4.35
N SER A 98 8.20 -13.44 3.05
CA SER A 98 7.77 -14.68 2.38
C SER A 98 8.90 -15.70 2.33
N SER A 99 8.55 -16.99 2.29
CA SER A 99 9.50 -18.10 2.15
C SER A 99 10.37 -17.97 0.90
N ASP A 100 9.84 -17.36 -0.16
CA ASP A 100 10.53 -17.16 -1.44
C ASP A 100 11.74 -16.22 -1.32
N TYR A 101 11.86 -15.53 -0.19
CA TYR A 101 12.93 -14.58 0.13
C TYR A 101 13.67 -14.97 1.42
N GLN A 102 13.66 -16.25 1.80
CA GLN A 102 14.42 -16.76 2.96
C GLN A 102 15.92 -16.43 2.90
N SER A 103 16.48 -16.26 1.71
CA SER A 103 17.88 -15.88 1.52
C SER A 103 18.18 -14.44 1.97
N VAL A 104 17.17 -13.58 2.08
CA VAL A 104 17.30 -12.22 2.63
C VAL A 104 17.20 -12.32 4.14
N LYS A 105 18.31 -12.10 4.85
CA LYS A 105 18.35 -12.05 6.33
C LYS A 105 17.32 -11.04 6.84
N GLU A 106 16.64 -11.35 7.93
CA GLU A 106 15.64 -10.45 8.55
C GLU A 106 16.23 -9.07 8.88
N GLU A 107 17.45 -9.03 9.39
CA GLU A 107 18.18 -7.80 9.74
C GLU A 107 18.50 -6.88 8.53
N MET A 108 18.36 -7.41 7.31
CA MET A 108 18.56 -6.66 6.07
C MET A 108 17.25 -6.19 5.44
N ARG A 109 16.10 -6.57 6.03
CA ARG A 109 14.77 -6.20 5.55
C ARG A 109 14.35 -4.88 6.18
N MET A 110 14.50 -3.81 5.42
CA MET A 110 14.14 -2.46 5.84
C MET A 110 12.76 -2.08 5.33
N ASN A 111 12.54 -2.13 4.02
CA ASN A 111 11.26 -1.75 3.43
C ASN A 111 11.01 -2.47 2.10
N THR A 112 9.81 -3.01 1.95
CA THR A 112 9.39 -3.84 0.80
C THR A 112 9.19 -3.05 -0.48
N TYR A 113 9.09 -1.73 -0.40
CA TYR A 113 8.93 -0.86 -1.56
C TYR A 113 10.27 -0.36 -2.09
N LEU A 114 11.28 -0.26 -1.22
CA LEU A 114 12.64 0.14 -1.59
C LEU A 114 13.54 -1.06 -1.93
N GLN A 115 13.20 -2.26 -1.45
CA GLN A 115 13.94 -3.50 -1.68
C GLN A 115 13.12 -4.52 -2.48
N SER A 116 13.80 -5.53 -3.00
CA SER A 116 13.23 -6.56 -3.89
C SER A 116 12.56 -7.74 -3.17
N TRP A 117 12.55 -7.77 -1.83
CA TRP A 117 11.89 -8.82 -1.07
C TRP A 117 10.42 -8.49 -0.77
N ALA A 118 9.59 -9.52 -0.57
CA ALA A 118 8.18 -9.35 -0.28
C ALA A 118 7.75 -10.12 0.99
N PRO A 119 6.79 -9.57 1.77
CA PRO A 119 6.24 -10.23 2.94
C PRO A 119 5.09 -11.18 2.56
N LYS A 120 4.73 -12.07 3.47
CA LYS A 120 3.52 -12.88 3.39
C LYS A 120 2.29 -12.01 3.65
N VAL A 121 1.64 -11.58 2.57
CA VAL A 121 0.49 -10.65 2.61
C VAL A 121 -0.79 -11.39 2.98
N SER A 122 -1.10 -11.46 4.28
CA SER A 122 -2.40 -11.93 4.74
C SER A 122 -2.86 -11.18 6.00
N ALA A 123 -4.18 -11.01 6.15
CA ALA A 123 -4.76 -10.35 7.31
C ALA A 123 -4.39 -11.05 8.64
N LYS A 124 -4.17 -12.37 8.61
CA LYS A 124 -3.72 -13.15 9.78
C LYS A 124 -2.23 -12.95 10.09
N SER A 125 -1.41 -12.66 9.08
CA SER A 125 0.05 -12.57 9.22
C SER A 125 0.50 -11.18 9.66
N ILE A 126 -0.03 -10.13 9.00
CA ILE A 126 0.42 -8.74 9.16
C ILE A 126 -0.72 -7.79 9.59
N GLY A 127 -1.92 -8.31 9.88
CA GLY A 127 -3.08 -7.50 10.19
C GLY A 127 -3.89 -7.08 8.96
N LYS A 128 -5.15 -6.71 9.18
CA LYS A 128 -6.09 -6.36 8.10
C LYS A 128 -5.64 -5.11 7.34
N ASP A 129 -5.25 -4.06 8.05
CA ASP A 129 -4.95 -2.75 7.45
C ASP A 129 -3.68 -2.79 6.59
N LEU A 130 -2.57 -3.32 7.12
CA LEU A 130 -1.34 -3.49 6.34
C LEU A 130 -1.55 -4.43 5.15
N SER A 131 -2.32 -5.51 5.32
CA SER A 131 -2.65 -6.37 4.18
C SER A 131 -3.51 -5.67 3.12
N GLY A 132 -4.38 -4.74 3.54
CA GLY A 132 -5.18 -3.90 2.66
C GLY A 132 -4.30 -2.93 1.87
N ILE A 133 -3.39 -2.23 2.55
CA ILE A 133 -2.42 -1.30 1.96
C ILE A 133 -1.57 -2.01 0.88
N VAL A 134 -0.97 -3.16 1.21
CA VAL A 134 -0.11 -3.89 0.27
C VAL A 134 -0.91 -4.43 -0.92
N LYS A 135 -2.15 -4.90 -0.71
CA LYS A 135 -3.02 -5.35 -1.79
C LYS A 135 -3.45 -4.21 -2.70
N ALA A 136 -3.86 -3.07 -2.14
CA ALA A 136 -4.23 -1.88 -2.91
C ALA A 136 -3.06 -1.41 -3.78
N ALA A 137 -1.84 -1.38 -3.21
CA ALA A 137 -0.64 -1.05 -3.97
C ALA A 137 -0.45 -1.98 -5.17
N LYS A 138 -0.61 -3.31 -4.97
CA LYS A 138 -0.46 -4.29 -6.05
C LYS A 138 -1.55 -4.18 -7.10
N THR A 139 -2.81 -4.00 -6.71
CA THR A 139 -3.95 -3.87 -7.63
C THR A 139 -3.78 -2.67 -8.56
N HIS A 140 -3.29 -1.55 -8.05
CA HIS A 140 -3.11 -0.32 -8.83
C HIS A 140 -1.68 -0.14 -9.38
N GLY A 141 -0.80 -1.13 -9.21
CA GLY A 141 0.58 -1.05 -9.68
C GLY A 141 1.40 0.10 -9.06
N LEU A 142 1.08 0.49 -7.82
CA LEU A 142 1.72 1.63 -7.16
C LEU A 142 3.13 1.28 -6.69
N GLU A 143 4.09 2.11 -7.09
CA GLU A 143 5.47 2.02 -6.65
C GLU A 143 6.07 3.39 -6.32
N MET A 144 7.20 3.38 -5.60
CA MET A 144 8.00 4.56 -5.40
C MET A 144 8.78 4.84 -6.67
N ASP A 145 8.62 6.05 -7.21
CA ASP A 145 9.36 6.53 -8.36
C ASP A 145 9.74 8.00 -8.17
N GLY A 146 10.80 8.44 -8.85
CA GLY A 146 11.33 9.80 -8.71
C GLY A 146 12.03 10.26 -9.99
N LEU A 147 11.62 11.42 -10.51
CA LEU A 147 12.19 12.00 -11.74
C LEU A 147 13.60 12.57 -11.52
N ALA A 148 13.81 13.27 -10.40
CA ALA A 148 15.09 13.86 -10.03
C ALA A 148 15.25 13.74 -8.50
N ILE A 149 16.06 12.77 -8.08
CA ILE A 149 16.28 12.46 -6.67
C ILE A 149 17.56 13.15 -6.21
N SER A 150 17.53 13.85 -5.08
CA SER A 150 18.72 14.52 -4.54
C SER A 150 19.77 13.50 -4.08
N ARG A 151 21.05 13.91 -4.05
CA ARG A 151 22.14 13.04 -3.57
C ARG A 151 21.93 12.58 -2.13
N GLU A 152 21.34 13.43 -1.30
CA GLU A 152 20.99 13.09 0.09
C GLU A 152 20.00 11.93 0.14
N ILE A 153 18.96 11.96 -0.71
CA ILE A 153 18.00 10.86 -0.79
C ILE A 153 18.67 9.60 -1.35
N HIS A 154 19.55 9.71 -2.35
CA HIS A 154 20.33 8.56 -2.83
C HIS A 154 21.11 7.89 -1.69
N GLY A 155 21.78 8.67 -0.83
CA GLY A 155 22.50 8.14 0.34
C GLY A 155 21.60 7.58 1.45
N SER A 156 20.29 7.82 1.38
CA SER A 156 19.31 7.23 2.31
C SER A 156 18.68 5.93 1.79
N MET A 157 19.02 5.50 0.57
CA MET A 157 18.46 4.27 -0.02
C MET A 157 19.15 3.03 0.53
N PRO A 158 18.43 1.90 0.65
CA PRO A 158 19.04 0.65 1.08
C PRO A 158 20.03 0.14 0.03
N ILE A 159 21.27 -0.13 0.44
CA ILE A 159 22.31 -0.67 -0.45
C ILE A 159 22.04 -2.14 -0.80
N TRP A 160 21.49 -2.90 0.14
CA TRP A 160 21.24 -4.34 -0.02
C TRP A 160 19.88 -4.59 -0.65
N TYR A 161 19.84 -5.48 -1.65
CA TYR A 161 18.61 -5.89 -2.34
C TYR A 161 17.76 -4.74 -2.89
N HIS A 162 18.39 -3.61 -3.22
CA HIS A 162 17.73 -2.42 -3.77
C HIS A 162 16.83 -2.79 -4.95
N ARG A 163 15.59 -2.26 -4.97
CA ARG A 163 14.55 -2.71 -5.90
C ARG A 163 14.88 -2.47 -7.38
N LYS A 164 15.58 -1.37 -7.68
CA LYS A 164 16.03 -1.03 -9.05
C LYS A 164 17.47 -1.48 -9.34
N SER A 165 18.05 -2.35 -8.50
CA SER A 165 19.39 -2.90 -8.76
C SER A 165 19.32 -4.04 -9.79
N TYR A 166 20.28 -4.04 -10.71
CA TYR A 166 20.50 -5.13 -11.68
C TYR A 166 21.36 -6.27 -11.12
N ALA A 167 21.88 -6.13 -9.89
CA ALA A 167 22.71 -7.16 -9.30
C ALA A 167 21.88 -8.39 -8.92
N GLU A 168 22.40 -9.57 -9.23
CA GLU A 168 21.77 -10.82 -8.83
C GLU A 168 21.73 -10.97 -7.30
N ARG A 169 20.71 -11.67 -6.79
CA ARG A 169 20.62 -12.02 -5.37
C ARG A 169 21.85 -12.78 -4.87
N SER A 170 22.52 -13.51 -5.76
CA SER A 170 23.77 -14.23 -5.47
C SER A 170 24.86 -13.28 -4.97
N VAL A 171 24.95 -12.05 -5.48
CA VAL A 171 25.96 -11.05 -5.09
C VAL A 171 25.82 -10.66 -3.61
N TYR A 172 24.58 -10.47 -3.15
CA TYR A 172 24.30 -10.09 -1.75
C TYR A 172 24.43 -11.26 -0.77
N ASN A 173 24.29 -12.49 -1.26
CA ASN A 173 24.25 -13.71 -0.45
C ASN A 173 25.51 -14.56 -0.53
N LYS A 174 26.43 -14.25 -1.46
CA LYS A 174 27.69 -14.99 -1.61
C LYS A 174 28.42 -15.01 -0.27
N LYS A 175 29.01 -16.16 0.08
CA LYS A 175 29.86 -16.36 1.26
C LYS A 175 31.21 -15.63 1.12
N ILE A 176 31.19 -14.40 0.64
CA ILE A 176 32.37 -13.52 0.63
C ILE A 176 32.43 -12.94 2.04
N GLU A 177 33.54 -13.18 2.73
CA GLU A 177 33.78 -12.65 4.08
C GLU A 177 33.59 -11.14 4.13
N VAL A 178 33.96 -10.43 3.06
CA VAL A 178 33.73 -8.99 2.91
C VAL A 178 32.25 -8.62 3.02
N VAL A 179 31.34 -9.31 2.32
CA VAL A 179 29.90 -8.98 2.36
C VAL A 179 29.35 -9.20 3.77
N LYS A 180 29.73 -10.31 4.42
CA LYS A 180 29.36 -10.58 5.82
C LYS A 180 29.95 -9.53 6.77
N CYS A 181 31.20 -9.14 6.58
CA CYS A 181 31.85 -8.11 7.40
C CYS A 181 31.14 -6.76 7.25
N LEU A 182 30.82 -6.34 6.03
CA LEU A 182 30.09 -5.09 5.77
C LEU A 182 28.69 -5.11 6.40
N GLN A 183 28.01 -6.26 6.35
CA GLN A 183 26.66 -6.44 6.89
C GLN A 183 26.63 -6.54 8.43
N ASP A 184 27.47 -7.40 9.00
CA ASP A 184 27.36 -7.85 10.38
C ASP A 184 28.28 -7.02 11.30
N ASN A 185 29.51 -6.68 10.86
CA ASN A 185 30.48 -5.92 11.66
C ASN A 185 30.36 -4.40 11.44
N HIS A 186 30.39 -3.96 10.17
CA HIS A 186 30.30 -2.53 9.83
C HIS A 186 28.87 -2.00 9.79
N LYS A 187 27.87 -2.89 9.83
CA LYS A 187 26.44 -2.56 9.84
C LYS A 187 26.04 -1.60 8.71
N ILE A 188 26.65 -1.74 7.53
CA ILE A 188 26.30 -0.94 6.36
C ILE A 188 24.87 -1.33 5.96
N ARG A 189 24.00 -0.33 5.80
CA ARG A 189 22.59 -0.51 5.43
C ARG A 189 22.17 0.41 4.28
N LEU A 190 22.75 1.60 4.23
CA LEU A 190 22.44 2.65 3.26
C LEU A 190 23.62 2.88 2.30
N VAL A 191 23.37 3.61 1.22
CA VAL A 191 24.36 3.95 0.17
C VAL A 191 25.27 5.09 0.60
#